data_AF-A0A6G1IIV2-F1
#
_entry.id   AF-A0A6G1IIV2-F1
#
_cell.length_a   1.000
_cell.length_b   1.000
_cell.length_c   1.000
_cell.angle_alpha   90.00
_cell.angle_beta   90.00
_cell.angle_gamma   90.00
#
_symmetry.space_group_name_H-M   'P 1'
#
loop_
_entity.id
_entity.type
_entity.pdbx_description
1 polymer ?
#
loop_
_entity_poly.entity_id
_entity_poly.type
_entity_poly.pdbx_seq_one_letter_code
_entity_poly.pdbx_strand_id
1 'polypeptide(L)'
;MDPAKRNAAALHKRVDELVKYFIQHYQRVLQHAQEDQDSDYSRTAFKELSIKEDAMALVTTAQNTSMLIRDLQELWLFGSLDTLTDPADEEADKAKTLEIARLIETLATMPPKLLPQDGAREGET
;
A
#
# COMPACT_ATOMS: atom_id res chain seq x y z
N MET A 1 2.92 8.71 -4.30
CA MET A 1 2.34 8.52 -2.95
C MET A 1 3.48 8.08 -2.04
N ASP A 2 3.67 8.73 -0.89
CA ASP A 2 4.91 8.65 -0.10
C ASP A 2 4.79 7.60 1.04
N PRO A 3 5.55 6.48 0.99
CA PRO A 3 5.40 5.33 1.91
C PRO A 3 5.81 5.63 3.35
N ALA A 4 6.62 6.66 3.59
CA ALA A 4 7.11 7.03 4.92
C ALA A 4 6.02 7.61 5.86
N LYS A 5 4.84 7.95 5.33
CA LYS A 5 3.71 8.47 6.11
C LYS A 5 2.73 7.39 6.60
N ARG A 6 2.91 6.12 6.20
CA ARG A 6 2.19 4.97 6.77
C ARG A 6 2.82 4.60 8.12
N ASN A 7 2.57 5.44 9.14
CA ASN A 7 2.98 5.21 10.51
C ASN A 7 2.07 4.15 11.16
N ALA A 8 2.64 3.05 11.65
CA ALA A 8 1.93 1.99 12.37
C ALA A 8 1.01 2.53 13.48
N ALA A 9 1.37 3.64 14.14
CA ALA A 9 0.55 4.30 15.14
C ALA A 9 -0.79 4.82 14.58
N ALA A 10 -0.81 5.32 13.33
CA ALA A 10 -2.04 5.78 12.69
C ALA A 10 -2.97 4.61 12.35
N LEU A 11 -2.40 3.45 11.99
CA LEU A 11 -3.16 2.23 11.76
C LEU A 11 -3.82 1.74 13.05
N HIS A 12 -3.03 1.61 14.13
CA HIS A 12 -3.56 1.20 15.43
C HIS A 12 -4.68 2.13 15.90
N LYS A 13 -4.48 3.45 15.79
CA LYS A 13 -5.53 4.43 16.09
C LYS A 13 -6.80 4.20 15.29
N ARG A 14 -6.69 3.90 13.99
CA ARG A 14 -7.86 3.63 13.12
C ARG A 14 -8.59 2.34 13.51
N VAL A 15 -7.85 1.30 13.93
CA VAL A 15 -8.43 0.07 14.48
C VAL A 15 -9.18 0.35 15.77
N ASP A 16 -8.57 1.08 16.70
CA ASP A 16 -9.18 1.43 17.98
C ASP A 16 -10.46 2.26 17.80
N GLU A 17 -10.45 3.21 16.86
CA GLU A 17 -11.63 3.99 16.48
C GLU A 17 -12.76 3.11 15.92
N LEU A 18 -12.46 2.17 15.02
CA LEU A 18 -13.46 1.25 14.48
C LEU A 18 -14.08 0.37 15.57
N VAL A 19 -13.26 -0.21 16.45
CA VAL A 19 -13.75 -1.01 17.59
C VAL A 19 -14.64 -0.17 18.50
N LYS A 20 -14.23 1.07 18.79
CA LYS A 20 -15.02 2.01 19.59
C LYS A 20 -16.36 2.30 18.92
N TYR A 21 -16.40 2.56 17.61
CA TYR A 21 -17.65 2.83 16.89
C TYR A 21 -18.59 1.63 16.90
N PHE A 22 -18.09 0.40 16.71
CA PHE A 22 -18.91 -0.81 16.83
C PHE A 22 -19.60 -0.91 18.18
N ILE A 23 -18.83 -0.76 19.26
CA ILE A 23 -19.35 -0.83 20.63
C ILE A 23 -20.38 0.28 20.86
N GLN A 24 -20.07 1.51 20.45
CA GLN A 24 -20.95 2.66 20.64
C GLN A 24 -22.29 2.51 19.91
N HIS A 25 -22.28 2.15 18.62
CA HIS A 25 -23.53 1.97 17.87
C HIS A 25 -24.35 0.81 18.41
N TYR A 26 -23.71 -0.31 18.77
CA TYR A 26 -24.42 -1.43 19.38
C TYR A 26 -25.06 -1.06 20.73
N GLN A 27 -24.32 -0.33 21.58
CA GLN A 27 -24.85 0.15 22.86
C GLN A 27 -26.03 1.10 22.69
N ARG A 28 -26.00 1.99 21.69
CA ARG A 28 -27.12 2.89 21.41
C ARG A 28 -28.36 2.16 20.93
N VAL A 29 -28.21 1.17 20.04
CA VAL A 29 -29.33 0.30 19.64
C VAL A 29 -29.98 -0.36 20.85
N LEU A 30 -29.17 -0.90 21.77
CA LEU A 30 -29.69 -1.49 23.00
C LEU A 30 -30.38 -0.46 23.91
N GLN A 31 -29.85 0.76 24.02
CA GLN A 31 -30.49 1.84 24.79
C GLN A 31 -31.85 2.22 24.20
N HIS A 32 -31.96 2.34 22.89
CA HIS A 32 -33.22 2.66 22.22
C HIS A 32 -34.25 1.52 22.28
N ALA A 33 -33.79 0.28 22.33
CA ALA A 33 -34.63 -0.91 22.43
C ALA A 33 -35.19 -1.16 23.84
N GLN A 34 -34.76 -0.43 24.87
CA GLN A 34 -35.34 -0.55 26.20
C GLN A 34 -36.80 -0.08 26.21
N GLU A 35 -37.67 -0.88 26.85
CA GLU A 35 -39.07 -0.54 27.04
C GLU A 35 -39.20 0.69 27.96
N ASP A 36 -39.96 1.69 27.50
CA ASP A 36 -40.37 2.81 28.34
C ASP A 36 -41.67 2.45 29.06
N GLN A 37 -41.77 2.78 30.35
CA GLN A 37 -43.01 2.60 31.13
C GLN A 37 -44.17 3.46 30.60
N ASP A 38 -43.88 4.61 29.97
CA ASP A 38 -44.86 5.53 29.38
C ASP A 38 -44.50 5.83 27.91
N SER A 39 -44.88 4.93 27.02
CA SER A 39 -44.63 5.01 25.58
C SER A 39 -45.81 5.69 24.84
N ASP A 40 -45.53 6.81 24.19
CA ASP A 40 -46.45 7.48 23.25
C ASP A 40 -46.07 7.11 21.80
N TYR A 41 -47.02 7.12 20.87
CA TYR A 41 -46.83 6.72 19.47
C TYR A 41 -45.68 7.50 18.81
N SER A 42 -45.61 8.82 19.03
CA SER A 42 -44.52 9.65 18.49
C SER A 42 -43.15 9.28 19.06
N ARG A 43 -43.09 8.87 20.33
CA ARG A 43 -41.82 8.43 20.96
C ARG A 43 -41.37 7.09 20.42
N THR A 44 -42.30 6.17 20.19
CA THR A 44 -42.01 4.86 19.59
C THR A 44 -41.53 4.99 18.16
N ALA A 45 -42.18 5.82 17.35
CA ALA A 45 -41.74 6.09 15.98
C ALA A 45 -40.32 6.72 15.94
N PHE A 46 -40.02 7.64 16.87
CA PHE A 46 -38.68 8.20 17.00
C PHE A 46 -37.64 7.15 17.39
N LYS A 47 -37.95 6.28 18.37
CA LYS A 47 -37.07 5.16 18.75
C LYS A 47 -36.80 4.21 17.59
N GLU A 48 -37.82 3.87 16.81
CA GLU A 48 -37.68 3.02 15.62
C GLU A 48 -36.71 3.65 14.61
N LEU A 49 -36.84 4.95 14.35
CA LEU A 49 -35.93 5.69 13.48
C LEU A 49 -34.49 5.65 14.01
N SER A 50 -34.28 5.96 15.30
CA SER A 50 -32.94 5.94 15.92
C SER A 50 -32.29 4.55 15.86
N ILE A 51 -33.07 3.48 16.07
CA ILE A 51 -32.57 2.10 15.93
C ILE A 51 -32.12 1.84 14.49
N LYS A 52 -32.90 2.27 13.49
CA LYS A 52 -32.54 2.11 12.07
C LYS A 52 -31.28 2.90 11.71
N GLU A 53 -31.13 4.11 12.22
CA GLU A 53 -29.96 4.95 12.01
C GLU A 53 -28.69 4.31 12.60
N ASP A 54 -28.71 3.89 13.87
CA ASP A 54 -27.56 3.26 14.49
C ASP A 54 -27.23 1.89 13.87
N ALA A 55 -28.24 1.14 13.41
CA ALA A 55 -28.02 -0.11 12.67
C ALA A 55 -27.30 0.15 11.33
N MET A 56 -27.69 1.19 10.60
CA MET A 56 -26.98 1.60 9.37
C MET A 56 -25.56 2.10 9.65
N ALA A 57 -25.35 2.80 10.77
CA ALA A 57 -24.03 3.23 11.20
C ALA A 57 -23.11 2.03 11.53
N LEU A 58 -23.67 0.97 12.13
CA LEU A 58 -22.96 -0.29 12.36
C LEU A 58 -22.54 -0.96 11.05
N VAL A 59 -23.43 -1.02 10.06
CA VAL A 59 -23.12 -1.54 8.70
C VAL A 59 -22.02 -0.72 8.04
N THR A 60 -22.09 0.61 8.12
CA THR A 60 -21.05 1.51 7.60
C THR A 60 -19.70 1.25 8.28
N THR A 61 -19.69 1.04 9.60
CA THR A 61 -18.47 0.71 10.36
C THR A 61 -17.85 -0.62 9.89
N ALA A 62 -18.69 -1.62 9.58
CA ALA A 62 -18.23 -2.88 9.01
C ALA A 62 -17.65 -2.72 7.60
N GLN A 63 -18.25 -1.87 6.75
CA GLN A 63 -17.70 -1.54 5.44
C GLN A 63 -16.33 -0.83 5.56
N ASN A 64 -16.20 0.13 6.48
CA ASN A 64 -14.93 0.79 6.75
C ASN A 64 -13.85 -0.18 7.26
N THR A 65 -14.24 -1.20 8.02
CA THR A 65 -13.34 -2.27 8.46
C THR A 65 -12.87 -3.12 7.28
N SER A 66 -13.77 -3.48 6.37
CA SER A 66 -13.43 -4.19 5.13
C SER A 66 -12.46 -3.38 4.26
N MET A 67 -12.68 -2.07 4.13
CA MET A 67 -11.73 -1.18 3.45
C MET A 67 -10.36 -1.17 4.13
N LEU A 68 -10.31 -1.12 5.47
CA LEU A 68 -9.05 -1.18 6.20
C LEU A 68 -8.29 -2.49 5.96
N ILE A 69 -8.99 -3.62 5.95
CA ILE A 69 -8.39 -4.93 5.66
C ILE A 69 -7.79 -4.93 4.25
N ARG A 70 -8.50 -4.37 3.27
CA ARG A 70 -7.98 -4.22 1.90
C ARG A 70 -6.74 -3.32 1.86
N ASP A 71 -6.77 -2.17 2.54
CA ASP A 71 -5.61 -1.27 2.63
C ASP A 71 -4.37 -2.01 3.20
N LEU A 72 -4.58 -2.90 4.17
CA LEU A 72 -3.53 -3.73 4.76
C LEU A 72 -3.03 -4.83 3.83
N GLN A 73 -3.94 -5.49 3.10
CA GLN A 73 -3.56 -6.47 2.09
C GLN A 73 -2.78 -5.81 0.95
N GLU A 74 -3.19 -4.63 0.49
CA GLU A 74 -2.46 -3.84 -0.50
C GLU A 74 -1.10 -3.38 0.05
N LEU A 75 -1.01 -3.00 1.33
CA LEU A 75 0.27 -2.71 1.98
C LEU A 75 1.17 -3.94 2.06
N TRP A 76 0.61 -5.13 2.26
CA TRP A 76 1.39 -6.36 2.32
C TRP A 76 1.85 -6.82 0.93
N LEU A 77 0.97 -6.75 -0.08
CA LEU A 77 1.25 -7.16 -1.46
C LEU A 77 2.13 -6.16 -2.23
N PHE A 78 1.98 -4.86 -1.94
CA PHE A 78 2.67 -3.76 -2.64
C PHE A 78 3.52 -2.92 -1.69
N GLY A 79 3.78 -3.42 -0.48
CA GLY A 79 4.75 -2.84 0.44
C GLY A 79 6.16 -2.95 -0.14
N SER A 80 7.14 -2.37 0.54
CA SER A 80 8.54 -2.30 0.08
C SER A 80 9.28 -3.65 0.00
N LEU A 81 8.56 -4.77 -0.11
CA LEU A 81 9.16 -6.01 -0.55
C LEU A 81 9.39 -5.85 -2.06
N ASP A 82 10.61 -5.49 -2.41
CA ASP A 82 11.05 -5.44 -3.80
C ASP A 82 10.97 -6.88 -4.37
N THR A 83 9.86 -7.19 -5.03
CA THR A 83 9.67 -8.48 -5.72
C THR A 83 10.12 -8.42 -7.18
N LEU A 84 10.75 -7.31 -7.61
CA LEU A 84 11.24 -7.12 -8.97
C LEU A 84 12.75 -7.39 -9.09
N THR A 85 13.52 -7.28 -8.01
CA THR A 85 14.89 -7.76 -7.96
C THR A 85 14.90 -9.24 -7.56
N ASP A 86 15.03 -10.13 -8.55
CA ASP A 86 15.51 -11.48 -8.26
C ASP A 86 16.94 -11.34 -7.69
N PRO A 87 17.28 -11.92 -6.54
CA PRO A 87 18.66 -11.93 -6.06
C PRO A 87 19.65 -12.54 -7.09
N ALA A 88 19.16 -13.33 -8.05
CA ALA A 88 19.97 -13.78 -9.19
C ALA A 88 20.31 -12.64 -10.18
N ASP A 89 19.43 -11.65 -10.35
CA ASP A 89 19.67 -10.49 -11.23
C ASP A 89 20.73 -9.56 -10.63
N GLU A 90 20.76 -9.39 -9.32
CA GLU A 90 21.82 -8.62 -8.66
C GLU A 90 23.21 -9.26 -8.85
N GLU A 91 23.31 -10.59 -8.77
CA GLU A 91 24.56 -11.32 -8.98
C GLU A 91 25.01 -11.24 -10.45
N ALA A 92 24.06 -11.34 -11.38
CA ALA A 92 24.31 -11.19 -12.81
C ALA A 92 24.78 -9.77 -13.17
N ASP A 93 24.20 -8.74 -12.57
CA ASP A 93 24.61 -7.36 -12.82
C ASP A 93 25.94 -7.02 -12.16
N LYS A 94 26.27 -7.60 -10.99
CA LYS A 94 27.62 -7.53 -10.41
C LYS A 94 28.66 -8.18 -11.34
N ALA A 95 28.34 -9.34 -11.92
CA ALA A 95 29.23 -10.04 -12.86
C ALA A 95 29.47 -9.23 -14.14
N LYS A 96 28.42 -8.68 -14.76
CA LYS A 96 28.54 -7.79 -15.93
C LYS A 96 29.35 -6.53 -15.62
N THR A 97 29.13 -5.94 -14.44
CA THR A 97 29.87 -4.75 -14.02
C THR A 97 31.37 -5.04 -13.87
N LEU A 98 31.74 -6.20 -13.32
CA LEU A 98 33.14 -6.65 -13.26
C LEU A 98 33.73 -6.89 -14.65
N GLU A 99 32.96 -7.45 -15.57
CA GLU A 99 33.40 -7.66 -16.96
C GLU A 99 33.63 -6.34 -17.70
N ILE A 100 32.71 -5.39 -17.56
CA ILE A 100 32.85 -4.04 -18.11
C ILE A 100 34.07 -3.34 -17.52
N ALA A 101 34.31 -3.44 -16.21
CA ALA A 101 35.50 -2.87 -15.57
C ALA A 101 36.80 -3.45 -16.15
N ARG A 102 36.87 -4.76 -16.40
CA ARG A 102 38.02 -5.40 -17.06
C ARG A 102 38.21 -4.92 -18.49
N LEU A 103 37.13 -4.75 -19.25
CA LEU A 103 37.18 -4.20 -20.61
C LEU A 103 37.71 -2.77 -20.62
N ILE A 104 37.27 -1.93 -19.68
CA ILE A 104 37.75 -0.56 -19.52
C ILE A 104 39.24 -0.54 -19.14
N GLU A 105 39.68 -1.39 -18.22
CA GLU A 105 41.10 -1.52 -17.85
C GLU A 105 41.95 -1.95 -19.05
N THR A 106 41.47 -2.89 -19.86
CA THR A 106 42.15 -3.36 -21.08
C THR A 106 42.25 -2.23 -22.11
N LEU A 107 41.19 -1.43 -22.28
CA LEU A 107 41.18 -0.27 -23.18
C LEU A 107 42.08 0.87 -22.67
N ALA A 108 42.13 1.09 -21.36
CA ALA A 108 42.98 2.11 -20.74
C ALA A 108 44.47 1.75 -20.77
N THR A 109 44.80 0.46 -20.77
CA THR A 109 46.18 -0.05 -20.83
C THR A 109 46.70 -0.16 -22.27
N MET A 110 45.80 -0.11 -23.27
CA MET A 110 46.20 -0.06 -24.69
C MET A 110 46.79 1.32 -25.04
N PRO A 111 48.01 1.40 -25.59
CA PRO A 111 48.59 2.68 -26.01
C PRO A 111 47.84 3.27 -27.22
N PRO A 112 47.88 4.60 -27.45
CA PRO A 112 46.98 5.34 -28.36
C PRO A 112 47.28 5.15 -29.87
N LYS A 113 47.78 3.98 -30.27
CA LYS A 113 48.22 3.73 -31.64
C LYS A 113 47.71 2.38 -32.12
N LEU A 114 46.38 2.26 -32.21
CA LEU A 114 45.64 1.29 -33.03
C LEU A 114 44.13 1.58 -32.97
N LEU A 115 43.72 2.86 -33.01
CA LEU A 115 42.35 3.17 -33.39
C LEU A 115 42.23 2.91 -34.91
N PRO A 116 41.32 2.05 -35.37
CA PRO A 116 41.03 1.93 -36.79
C PRO A 116 40.53 3.30 -37.26
N GLN A 117 41.34 3.99 -38.07
CA GLN A 117 40.87 5.16 -38.78
C GLN A 117 39.91 4.68 -39.87
N ASP A 118 38.64 4.98 -39.66
CA ASP A 118 37.64 4.88 -40.71
C ASP A 118 37.95 5.98 -41.75
N GLY A 119 38.22 5.55 -42.99
CA GLY A 119 38.17 6.39 -44.19
C GLY A 119 39.50 6.96 -44.73
N ALA A 120 40.10 6.27 -45.71
CA ALA A 120 40.78 6.92 -46.83
C ALA A 120 40.73 6.03 -48.08
N ARG A 121 40.34 6.66 -49.19
CA ARG A 121 40.08 6.12 -50.54
C ARG A 121 41.37 5.77 -51.29
N GLU A 122 41.15 5.26 -52.52
CA GLU A 122 42.07 5.10 -53.67
C GLU A 122 42.73 3.71 -53.70
N GLY A 123 42.59 2.86 -54.72
CA GLY A 123 42.13 3.00 -56.09
C GLY A 123 43.12 2.25 -56.97
N GLU A 124 42.80 1.02 -57.41
CA GLU A 124 43.49 0.37 -58.55
C GLU A 124 42.69 -0.86 -59.01
N THR A 125 41.85 -0.65 -60.03
CA THR A 125 41.86 -1.37 -61.33
C THR A 125 41.09 -0.53 -62.34
#